data_AF-A0A141W390-F1
#
_entry.id   AF-A0A141W390-F1
#
_cell.length_a   1.000
_cell.length_b   1.000
_cell.length_c   1.000
_cell.angle_alpha   90.00
_cell.angle_beta   90.00
_cell.angle_gamma   90.00
#
_symmetry.space_group_name_H-M   'P 1'
#
loop_
_entity.id
_entity.type
_entity.pdbx_description
1 polymer ?
#
loop_
_entity_poly.entity_id
_entity_poly.type
_entity_poly.pdbx_seq_one_letter_code
_entity_poly.pdbx_strand_id
1 'polypeptide(L)'
;MSQSYYPPPYPPPQQYYSPQQPQYYPPQTAGSYSYNQPPTYEQNHGQEENYNHGREENYADYQVHNTVAEKWNKKPRFQDLWAIILFMIHLIGFAVLSYTGINELINKKNQPSNTNPNNSDNININISSNVITLLVIVGIFGFVLSLLYMLLMQRFPKPLIKITLYLSIAFYFVAAAAYAYFRQYIAAILLAIFGIFYLFCAFTWRDRIPFAAIMLETVTTLTKKYYGTIIMGLVGLVIQVGWTILWIITLIGAKDKFYESSGCGETQNVKGRSSFSCSQPTLYLIVLYLVFSYYWTSQVIKTIIHVTDSGVFATFYFLEGTPSGTGSTPTLSSLKRACTTSIGSVCYGSLIIAILSTTRFILRSIARSDDDACGFIAACLECLLSWIEQLVEYFNHYAYVQVAIYGKSYCDAAKDTWRLIKERGVDAIINDNLVGNVLVMGAVFIGALCALFGFGYIRLFLSNDIVDNNAILILVLICFFFGLVMTGVITNVIDSGVTTTFVALSESPDALKRTKPQLFERIRREWPRVVQGI
;
A
#
# COMPACT_ATOMS: atom_id res chain seq x y z
N MET A 1 78.09 -15.16 23.00
CA MET A 1 78.60 -14.20 21.99
C MET A 1 77.41 -13.45 21.44
N SER A 2 77.28 -12.20 21.86
CA SER A 2 76.29 -11.22 21.42
C SER A 2 76.69 -10.68 20.03
N GLN A 3 75.76 -10.66 19.09
CA GLN A 3 75.86 -9.79 17.92
C GLN A 3 74.58 -8.97 17.80
N SER A 4 74.77 -7.65 17.88
CA SER A 4 73.79 -6.60 17.69
C SER A 4 73.50 -6.43 16.20
N TYR A 5 72.21 -6.47 15.82
CA TYR A 5 71.78 -6.15 14.45
C TYR A 5 70.99 -4.82 14.47
N TYR A 6 71.54 -3.80 13.81
CA TYR A 6 70.90 -2.49 13.64
C TYR A 6 69.83 -2.56 12.53
N PRO A 7 68.69 -1.85 12.67
CA PRO A 7 67.67 -1.77 11.61
C PRO A 7 68.04 -0.77 10.50
N PRO A 8 67.57 -0.98 9.26
CA PRO A 8 67.83 -0.09 8.12
C PRO A 8 66.99 1.20 8.12
N PRO A 9 67.40 2.24 7.35
CA PRO A 9 66.79 3.59 7.39
C PRO A 9 65.50 3.72 6.58
N TYR A 10 64.65 4.67 6.99
CA TYR A 10 63.34 5.00 6.39
C TYR A 10 63.46 5.64 4.99
N PRO A 11 62.50 5.38 4.07
CA PRO A 11 62.42 6.03 2.76
C PRO A 11 61.82 7.46 2.83
N PRO A 12 62.17 8.34 1.86
CA PRO A 12 61.74 9.75 1.84
C PRO A 12 60.28 9.96 1.39
N PRO A 13 59.66 11.11 1.73
CA PRO A 13 58.22 11.35 1.53
C PRO A 13 57.83 11.56 0.05
N GLN A 14 56.72 10.92 -0.35
CA GLN A 14 56.13 11.04 -1.68
C GLN A 14 55.39 12.37 -1.87
N GLN A 15 55.78 13.13 -2.90
CA GLN A 15 55.05 14.30 -3.41
C GLN A 15 53.83 13.85 -4.22
N TYR A 16 52.65 14.36 -3.85
CA TYR A 16 51.41 14.17 -4.61
C TYR A 16 51.43 15.03 -5.90
N TYR A 17 51.28 14.37 -7.06
CA TYR A 17 51.05 15.01 -8.35
C TYR A 17 49.58 15.45 -8.48
N SER A 18 49.36 16.69 -8.94
CA SER A 18 48.05 17.19 -9.41
C SER A 18 47.90 16.92 -10.92
N PRO A 19 46.76 16.42 -11.44
CA PRO A 19 46.56 16.29 -12.87
C PRO A 19 46.21 17.62 -13.55
N GLN A 20 46.90 17.92 -14.65
CA GLN A 20 46.73 19.08 -15.54
C GLN A 20 45.44 18.98 -16.39
N GLN A 21 44.78 20.13 -16.61
CA GLN A 21 43.70 20.29 -17.60
C GLN A 21 44.27 20.41 -19.04
N PRO A 22 43.60 19.88 -20.08
CA PRO A 22 44.04 20.06 -21.47
C PRO A 22 43.72 21.46 -22.02
N GLN A 23 44.74 22.06 -22.64
CA GLN A 23 44.70 23.29 -23.44
C GLN A 23 43.94 23.11 -24.76
N TYR A 24 43.07 24.05 -25.10
CA TYR A 24 42.46 24.19 -26.43
C TYR A 24 42.88 25.53 -27.05
N TYR A 25 43.50 25.48 -28.24
CA TYR A 25 43.96 26.65 -28.98
C TYR A 25 42.83 27.25 -29.84
N PRO A 26 42.71 28.59 -29.96
CA PRO A 26 41.73 29.22 -30.86
C PRO A 26 42.37 29.67 -32.20
N PRO A 27 41.62 29.70 -33.32
CA PRO A 27 42.00 30.44 -34.51
C PRO A 27 41.46 31.88 -34.50
N GLN A 28 42.29 32.79 -35.03
CA GLN A 28 42.05 34.22 -35.21
C GLN A 28 41.08 34.50 -36.37
N THR A 29 40.19 35.50 -36.21
CA THR A 29 39.98 36.59 -37.20
C THR A 29 39.10 37.73 -36.65
N ALA A 30 39.70 38.93 -36.66
CA ALA A 30 39.18 40.30 -36.86
C ALA A 30 37.79 40.76 -36.33
N GLY A 31 37.79 41.85 -35.54
CA GLY A 31 36.65 42.79 -35.46
C GLY A 31 36.47 43.60 -34.16
N SER A 32 37.12 44.76 -34.07
CA SER A 32 36.72 46.04 -33.39
C SER A 32 36.28 46.10 -31.89
N TYR A 33 37.16 46.74 -31.10
CA TYR A 33 37.01 47.73 -30.01
C TYR A 33 35.81 47.70 -29.02
N SER A 34 36.11 47.58 -27.71
CA SER A 34 35.99 48.70 -26.74
C SER A 34 36.62 48.33 -25.39
N TYR A 35 37.31 49.31 -24.78
CA TYR A 35 38.15 49.22 -23.58
C TYR A 35 37.31 49.55 -22.33
N ASN A 36 37.44 48.79 -21.24
CA ASN A 36 37.24 49.34 -19.89
C ASN A 36 38.06 48.54 -18.85
N GLN A 37 38.92 49.27 -18.14
CA GLN A 37 39.84 48.77 -17.12
C GLN A 37 39.13 48.43 -15.79
N PRO A 38 39.63 47.46 -15.00
CA PRO A 38 39.22 47.28 -13.61
C PRO A 38 40.01 48.21 -12.66
N PRO A 39 39.42 48.68 -11.54
CA PRO A 39 40.16 49.45 -10.56
C PRO A 39 41.05 48.58 -9.66
N THR A 40 42.13 49.22 -9.25
CA THR A 40 43.26 48.81 -8.42
C THR A 40 42.89 48.36 -7.01
N TYR A 41 43.66 47.38 -6.54
CA TYR A 41 43.66 46.80 -5.19
C TYR A 41 44.35 47.75 -4.20
N GLU A 42 43.65 48.12 -3.12
CA GLU A 42 44.29 48.62 -1.90
C GLU A 42 44.47 47.47 -0.92
N GLN A 43 45.71 47.34 -0.46
CA GLN A 43 46.24 46.28 0.38
C GLN A 43 46.02 46.67 1.85
N ASN A 44 45.27 45.88 2.61
CA ASN A 44 45.24 46.00 4.06
C ASN A 44 45.43 44.62 4.70
N HIS A 45 46.55 44.50 5.43
CA HIS A 45 46.94 43.32 6.18
C HIS A 45 46.10 43.20 7.46
N GLY A 46 45.50 42.03 7.69
CA GLY A 46 44.91 41.71 9.00
C GLY A 46 44.09 40.43 9.00
N GLN A 47 44.67 39.35 9.53
CA GLN A 47 44.01 38.18 10.15
C GLN A 47 43.03 37.37 9.27
N GLU A 48 43.56 36.39 8.53
CA GLU A 48 42.77 35.24 8.04
C GLU A 48 43.05 34.00 8.91
N GLU A 49 42.26 33.83 9.96
CA GLU A 49 41.95 32.50 10.50
C GLU A 49 40.42 32.31 10.45
N ASN A 50 40.00 31.18 9.86
CA ASN A 50 38.68 30.57 10.05
C ASN A 50 37.43 31.16 9.36
N TYR A 51 37.47 31.44 8.05
CA TYR A 51 36.26 31.80 7.26
C TYR A 51 35.91 30.90 6.07
N ASN A 52 36.52 29.72 5.91
CA ASN A 52 36.17 28.81 4.79
C ASN A 52 35.13 27.73 5.12
N HIS A 53 34.85 27.42 6.39
CA HIS A 53 33.89 26.35 6.71
C HIS A 53 32.42 26.73 6.50
N GLY A 54 32.07 28.02 6.61
CA GLY A 54 30.70 28.50 6.38
C GLY A 54 30.32 28.72 4.91
N ARG A 55 31.30 28.83 4.01
CA ARG A 55 31.05 29.09 2.58
C ARG A 55 30.88 27.79 1.79
N GLU A 56 31.66 26.76 2.10
CA GLU A 56 31.51 25.42 1.50
C GLU A 56 30.21 24.73 1.93
N GLU A 57 29.78 24.86 3.20
CA GLU A 57 28.48 24.37 3.65
C GLU A 57 27.31 25.08 2.94
N ASN A 58 27.40 26.40 2.75
CA ASN A 58 26.38 27.16 2.02
C ASN A 58 26.33 26.81 0.53
N TYR A 59 27.47 26.57 -0.13
CA TYR A 59 27.49 26.14 -1.55
C TYR A 59 27.01 24.70 -1.73
N ALA A 60 27.35 23.79 -0.80
CA ALA A 60 26.84 22.43 -0.80
C ALA A 60 25.33 22.39 -0.52
N ASP A 61 24.84 23.17 0.45
CA ASP A 61 23.39 23.31 0.72
C ASP A 61 22.67 23.96 -0.48
N TYR A 62 23.25 24.98 -1.14
CA TYR A 62 22.67 25.59 -2.36
C TYR A 62 22.61 24.63 -3.55
N GLN A 63 23.67 23.84 -3.80
CA GLN A 63 23.68 22.88 -4.90
C GLN A 63 22.73 21.71 -4.65
N VAL A 64 22.63 21.21 -3.42
CA VAL A 64 21.68 20.15 -3.04
C VAL A 64 20.24 20.67 -3.02
N HIS A 65 20.02 21.93 -2.61
CA HIS A 65 18.70 22.56 -2.69
C HIS A 65 18.20 22.63 -4.14
N ASN A 66 19.10 22.80 -5.11
CA ASN A 66 18.76 22.76 -6.52
C ASN A 66 18.49 21.33 -7.02
N THR A 67 19.26 20.30 -6.64
CA THR A 67 19.02 18.93 -7.11
C THR A 67 17.75 18.30 -6.53
N VAL A 68 17.44 18.53 -5.25
CA VAL A 68 16.19 18.08 -4.64
C VAL A 68 15.00 18.89 -5.16
N ALA A 69 15.11 20.21 -5.30
CA ALA A 69 14.04 21.05 -5.88
C ALA A 69 13.89 20.89 -7.41
N GLU A 70 14.89 20.35 -8.11
CA GLU A 70 14.80 19.94 -9.52
C GLU A 70 14.00 18.66 -9.69
N LYS A 71 14.05 17.72 -8.73
CA LYS A 71 13.21 16.53 -8.73
C LYS A 71 11.73 16.84 -8.50
N TRP A 72 11.40 17.93 -7.80
CA TRP A 72 10.01 18.35 -7.59
C TRP A 72 9.48 18.97 -8.88
N ASN A 73 8.41 18.40 -9.43
CA ASN A 73 7.81 18.92 -10.65
C ASN A 73 7.23 20.33 -10.40
N LYS A 74 7.97 21.37 -10.82
CA LYS A 74 7.65 22.79 -10.60
C LYS A 74 6.36 23.24 -11.30
N LYS A 75 5.84 22.45 -12.26
CA LYS A 75 4.57 22.72 -12.98
C LYS A 75 3.68 21.48 -12.97
N PRO A 76 2.47 21.54 -12.36
CA PRO A 76 1.54 20.42 -12.38
C PRO A 76 1.12 20.12 -13.84
N ARG A 77 1.53 18.96 -14.37
CA ARG A 77 1.07 18.43 -15.65
C ARG A 77 0.18 17.22 -15.40
N PHE A 78 -0.86 17.05 -16.22
CA PHE A 78 -1.67 15.84 -16.21
C PHE A 78 -0.84 14.68 -16.77
N GLN A 79 -0.64 13.65 -15.97
CA GLN A 79 0.08 12.44 -16.36
C GLN A 79 -0.93 11.37 -16.81
N ASP A 80 -0.53 10.56 -17.80
CA ASP A 80 -1.25 9.36 -18.24
C ASP A 80 -2.75 9.60 -18.55
N LEU A 81 -3.06 10.66 -19.31
CA LEU A 81 -4.43 11.11 -19.60
C LEU A 81 -5.31 10.00 -20.24
N TRP A 82 -4.72 9.12 -21.03
CA TRP A 82 -5.43 8.01 -21.67
C TRP A 82 -6.07 7.06 -20.63
N ALA A 83 -5.40 6.85 -19.49
CA ALA A 83 -5.85 5.90 -18.46
C ALA A 83 -7.05 6.46 -17.68
N ILE A 84 -7.07 7.76 -17.39
CA ILE A 84 -8.26 8.39 -16.79
C ILE A 84 -9.43 8.40 -17.77
N ILE A 85 -9.20 8.68 -19.06
CA ILE A 85 -10.28 8.63 -20.07
C ILE A 85 -10.89 7.23 -20.12
N LEU A 86 -10.06 6.19 -20.14
CA LEU A 86 -10.53 4.80 -20.13
C LEU A 86 -11.32 4.48 -18.86
N PHE A 87 -10.85 4.94 -17.70
CA PHE A 87 -11.54 4.75 -16.42
C PHE A 87 -12.91 5.43 -16.39
N MET A 88 -13.02 6.64 -16.95
CA MET A 88 -14.30 7.36 -17.05
C MET A 88 -15.30 6.66 -17.98
N ILE A 89 -14.84 6.15 -19.13
CA ILE A 89 -15.68 5.34 -20.03
C ILE A 89 -16.23 4.11 -19.29
N HIS A 90 -15.37 3.43 -18.54
CA HIS A 90 -15.75 2.31 -17.69
C HIS A 90 -16.79 2.73 -16.62
N LEU A 91 -16.61 3.85 -15.91
CA LEU A 91 -17.60 4.30 -14.93
C LEU A 91 -18.97 4.60 -15.55
N ILE A 92 -19.00 5.19 -16.76
CA ILE A 92 -20.23 5.43 -17.51
C ILE A 92 -20.91 4.09 -17.86
N GLY A 93 -20.16 3.10 -18.37
CA GLY A 93 -20.70 1.77 -18.66
C GLY A 93 -21.28 1.09 -17.42
N PHE A 94 -20.62 1.21 -16.27
CA PHE A 94 -21.12 0.69 -15.01
C PHE A 94 -22.40 1.43 -14.56
N ALA A 95 -22.45 2.76 -14.68
CA ALA A 95 -23.62 3.54 -14.32
C ALA A 95 -24.86 3.18 -15.15
N VAL A 96 -24.70 2.92 -16.45
CA VAL A 96 -25.78 2.44 -17.33
C VAL A 96 -26.28 1.07 -16.87
N LEU A 97 -25.37 0.13 -16.61
CA LEU A 97 -25.76 -1.20 -16.11
C LEU A 97 -26.46 -1.11 -14.76
N SER A 98 -25.93 -0.30 -13.84
CA SER A 98 -26.51 -0.05 -12.53
C SER A 98 -27.93 0.50 -12.63
N TYR A 99 -28.13 1.53 -13.46
CA TYR A 99 -29.46 2.08 -13.72
C TYR A 99 -30.42 1.00 -14.25
N THR A 100 -29.98 0.21 -15.23
CA THR A 100 -30.83 -0.83 -15.81
C THR A 100 -31.16 -1.97 -14.84
N GLY A 101 -30.21 -2.38 -14.00
CA GLY A 101 -30.41 -3.44 -13.01
C GLY A 101 -31.31 -2.98 -11.86
N ILE A 102 -31.13 -1.75 -11.38
CA ILE A 102 -31.98 -1.17 -10.32
C ILE A 102 -33.43 -1.02 -10.82
N ASN A 103 -33.63 -0.55 -12.05
CA ASN A 103 -34.98 -0.41 -12.62
C ASN A 103 -35.70 -1.77 -12.68
N GLU A 104 -34.98 -2.86 -13.00
CA GLU A 104 -35.54 -4.20 -13.01
C GLU A 104 -35.95 -4.68 -11.60
N LEU A 105 -35.10 -4.46 -10.59
CA LEU A 105 -35.47 -4.79 -9.20
C LEU A 105 -36.73 -4.04 -8.74
N ILE A 106 -36.83 -2.75 -9.09
CA ILE A 106 -37.99 -1.93 -8.75
C ILE A 106 -39.24 -2.46 -9.45
N ASN A 107 -39.15 -2.81 -10.73
CA ASN A 107 -40.27 -3.34 -11.50
C ASN A 107 -40.75 -4.70 -10.98
N LYS A 108 -39.83 -5.63 -10.65
CA LYS A 108 -40.18 -6.92 -10.05
C LYS A 108 -40.86 -6.75 -8.69
N LYS A 109 -40.40 -5.81 -7.86
CA LYS A 109 -41.04 -5.49 -6.57
C LYS A 109 -42.46 -4.96 -6.73
N ASN A 110 -42.73 -4.25 -7.82
CA ASN A 110 -44.04 -3.65 -8.10
C ASN A 110 -45.01 -4.62 -8.81
N GLN A 111 -44.57 -5.80 -9.24
CA GLN A 111 -45.48 -6.83 -9.75
C GLN A 111 -46.20 -7.52 -8.59
N PRO A 112 -47.54 -7.70 -8.66
CA PRO A 112 -48.27 -8.45 -7.65
C PRO A 112 -47.84 -9.93 -7.71
N SER A 113 -47.08 -10.35 -6.70
CA SER A 113 -46.66 -11.73 -6.53
C SER A 113 -47.87 -12.66 -6.40
N ASN A 114 -48.19 -13.40 -7.46
CA ASN A 114 -49.17 -14.48 -7.45
C ASN A 114 -48.52 -15.81 -7.02
N THR A 115 -47.62 -15.74 -6.04
CA THR A 115 -46.84 -16.88 -5.54
C THR A 115 -47.36 -17.32 -4.19
N ASN A 116 -47.62 -18.63 -4.06
CA ASN A 116 -47.96 -19.31 -2.81
C ASN A 116 -47.02 -18.83 -1.67
N PRO A 117 -47.56 -18.46 -0.50
CA PRO A 117 -46.79 -17.90 0.62
C PRO A 117 -45.76 -18.89 1.22
N ASN A 118 -45.75 -20.15 0.78
CA ASN A 118 -44.96 -21.22 1.38
C ASN A 118 -43.52 -21.38 0.86
N ASN A 119 -43.13 -20.70 -0.23
CA ASN A 119 -41.76 -20.76 -0.78
C ASN A 119 -41.14 -19.37 -0.91
N SER A 120 -41.29 -18.56 0.13
CA SER A 120 -40.47 -17.37 0.26
C SER A 120 -39.23 -17.70 1.10
N ASP A 121 -38.13 -18.05 0.43
CA ASP A 121 -36.78 -17.84 0.96
C ASP A 121 -36.48 -16.33 1.02
N ASN A 122 -37.42 -15.56 1.54
CA ASN A 122 -37.20 -14.19 1.95
C ASN A 122 -36.36 -14.29 3.20
N ILE A 123 -35.03 -14.25 3.04
CA ILE A 123 -34.14 -13.87 4.13
C ILE A 123 -34.49 -12.40 4.45
N ASN A 124 -35.58 -12.22 5.19
CA ASN A 124 -35.92 -10.96 5.82
C ASN A 124 -34.88 -10.77 6.92
N ILE A 125 -33.75 -10.17 6.56
CA ILE A 125 -32.83 -9.60 7.53
C ILE A 125 -33.55 -8.39 8.14
N ASN A 126 -34.44 -8.65 9.07
CA ASN A 126 -34.97 -7.62 9.95
C ASN A 126 -33.78 -7.22 10.84
N ILE A 127 -33.00 -6.24 10.39
CA ILE A 127 -31.92 -5.67 11.20
C ILE A 127 -32.61 -5.01 12.39
N SER A 128 -32.67 -5.75 13.50
CA SER A 128 -33.31 -5.25 14.71
C SER A 128 -32.51 -4.05 15.22
N SER A 129 -33.21 -3.09 15.85
CA SER A 129 -32.59 -1.92 16.49
C SER A 129 -31.42 -2.32 17.42
N ASN A 130 -31.50 -3.50 18.02
CA ASN A 130 -30.48 -4.07 18.91
C ASN A 130 -29.19 -4.43 18.16
N VAL A 131 -29.27 -4.97 16.93
CA VAL A 131 -28.10 -5.27 16.10
C VAL A 131 -27.40 -3.99 15.66
N ILE A 132 -28.16 -2.96 15.29
CA ILE A 132 -27.58 -1.64 14.96
C ILE A 132 -26.85 -1.06 16.17
N THR A 133 -27.49 -1.11 17.34
CA THR A 133 -26.91 -0.63 18.60
C THR A 133 -25.61 -1.38 18.94
N LEU A 134 -25.60 -2.71 18.80
CA LEU A 134 -24.39 -3.52 18.96
C LEU A 134 -23.28 -3.06 18.01
N LEU A 135 -23.56 -2.89 16.72
CA LEU A 135 -22.55 -2.49 15.73
C LEU A 135 -21.98 -1.09 16.01
N VAL A 136 -22.81 -0.15 16.46
CA VAL A 136 -22.37 1.20 16.84
C VAL A 136 -21.44 1.14 18.06
N ILE A 137 -21.82 0.40 19.11
CA ILE A 137 -21.00 0.27 20.33
C ILE A 137 -19.68 -0.44 20.03
N VAL A 138 -19.71 -1.55 19.30
CA VAL A 138 -18.51 -2.29 18.87
C VAL A 138 -17.63 -1.40 17.98
N GLY A 139 -18.23 -0.57 17.14
CA GLY A 139 -17.50 0.38 16.30
C GLY A 139 -16.73 1.43 17.10
N ILE A 140 -17.38 2.05 18.09
CA ILE A 140 -16.73 3.00 18.99
C ILE A 140 -15.62 2.31 19.78
N PHE A 141 -15.89 1.11 20.32
CA PHE A 141 -14.91 0.32 21.05
C PHE A 141 -13.69 -0.03 20.18
N GLY A 142 -13.92 -0.52 18.96
CA GLY A 142 -12.86 -0.86 18.00
C GLY A 142 -12.03 0.35 17.60
N PHE A 143 -12.66 1.51 17.38
CA PHE A 143 -11.95 2.76 17.07
C PHE A 143 -11.05 3.21 18.24
N VAL A 144 -11.55 3.16 19.48
CA VAL A 144 -10.76 3.50 20.68
C VAL A 144 -9.58 2.54 20.85
N LEU A 145 -9.79 1.23 20.68
CA LEU A 145 -8.70 0.24 20.71
C LEU A 145 -7.67 0.48 19.59
N SER A 146 -8.12 0.86 18.40
CA SER A 146 -7.23 1.17 17.27
C SER A 146 -6.34 2.38 17.58
N LEU A 147 -6.90 3.43 18.19
CA LEU A 147 -6.11 4.57 18.67
C LEU A 147 -5.13 4.17 19.78
N LEU A 148 -5.56 3.35 20.74
CA LEU A 148 -4.69 2.84 21.80
C LEU A 148 -3.53 2.01 21.24
N TYR A 149 -3.79 1.18 20.23
CA TYR A 149 -2.76 0.41 19.56
C TYR A 149 -1.75 1.31 18.82
N MET A 150 -2.20 2.40 18.21
CA MET A 150 -1.29 3.42 17.68
C MET A 150 -0.41 4.06 18.77
N LEU A 151 -0.94 4.29 19.99
CA LEU A 151 -0.12 4.75 21.12
C LEU A 151 0.94 3.72 21.51
N LEU A 152 0.58 2.43 21.49
CA LEU A 152 1.48 1.32 21.80
C LEU A 152 2.63 1.24 20.79
N MET A 153 2.32 1.36 19.49
CA MET A 153 3.32 1.39 18.41
C MET A 153 4.31 2.55 18.55
N GLN A 154 3.87 3.70 19.05
CA GLN A 154 4.76 4.84 19.28
C GLN A 154 5.64 4.63 20.53
N ARG A 155 5.07 4.11 21.63
CA ARG A 155 5.78 4.04 22.91
C ARG A 155 6.77 2.88 22.96
N PHE A 156 6.42 1.74 22.37
CA PHE A 156 7.21 0.51 22.44
C PHE A 156 7.37 -0.21 21.09
N PRO A 157 7.88 0.46 20.03
CA PRO A 157 7.99 -0.14 18.70
C PRO A 157 8.92 -1.36 18.65
N LYS A 158 10.10 -1.29 19.30
CA LYS A 158 11.08 -2.40 19.31
C LYS A 158 10.52 -3.68 19.96
N PRO A 159 9.93 -3.65 21.18
CA PRO A 159 9.29 -4.83 21.77
C PRO A 159 8.12 -5.34 20.92
N LEU A 160 7.30 -4.44 20.36
CA LEU A 160 6.12 -4.80 19.60
C LEU A 160 6.49 -5.55 18.30
N ILE A 161 7.49 -5.10 17.55
CA ILE A 161 8.02 -5.82 16.38
C ILE A 161 8.51 -7.21 16.77
N LYS A 162 9.23 -7.34 17.89
CA LYS A 162 9.72 -8.65 18.36
C LYS A 162 8.57 -9.59 18.73
N ILE A 163 7.61 -9.11 19.53
CA ILE A 163 6.46 -9.91 19.99
C ILE A 163 5.66 -10.41 18.79
N THR A 164 5.33 -9.53 17.85
CA THR A 164 4.53 -9.89 16.66
C THR A 164 5.27 -10.86 15.74
N LEU A 165 6.59 -10.71 15.59
CA LEU A 165 7.42 -11.66 14.84
C LEU A 165 7.36 -13.07 15.45
N TYR A 166 7.58 -13.20 16.77
CA TYR A 166 7.50 -14.49 17.46
C TYR A 166 6.06 -15.05 17.51
N LEU A 167 5.06 -14.19 17.66
CA LEU A 167 3.65 -14.56 17.60
C LEU A 167 3.30 -15.14 16.22
N SER A 168 3.84 -14.56 15.14
CA SER A 168 3.64 -15.04 13.78
C SER A 168 4.27 -16.42 13.57
N ILE A 169 5.49 -16.64 14.08
CA ILE A 169 6.12 -17.97 14.10
C ILE A 169 5.25 -18.97 14.85
N ALA A 170 4.81 -18.62 16.06
CA ALA A 170 3.97 -19.48 16.87
C ALA A 170 2.65 -19.82 16.17
N PHE A 171 2.04 -18.85 15.48
CA PHE A 171 0.81 -19.04 14.71
C PHE A 171 0.99 -20.11 13.62
N TYR A 172 2.08 -20.08 12.85
CA TYR A 172 2.34 -21.11 11.84
C TYR A 172 2.44 -22.52 12.43
N PHE A 173 3.16 -22.68 13.55
CA PHE A 173 3.30 -23.98 14.20
C PHE A 173 2.02 -24.47 14.87
N VAL A 174 1.26 -23.58 15.52
CA VAL A 174 -0.04 -23.91 16.11
C VAL A 174 -1.04 -24.29 15.03
N ALA A 175 -1.09 -23.55 13.91
CA ALA A 175 -1.94 -23.89 12.78
C ALA A 175 -1.53 -25.25 12.18
N ALA A 176 -0.23 -25.50 11.99
CA ALA A 176 0.25 -26.80 11.50
C ALA A 176 -0.17 -27.96 12.42
N ALA A 177 -0.05 -27.80 13.74
CA ALA A 177 -0.49 -28.79 14.72
C ALA A 177 -2.01 -29.02 14.68
N ALA A 178 -2.80 -27.96 14.55
CA ALA A 178 -4.25 -28.05 14.42
C ALA A 178 -4.66 -28.80 13.14
N TYR A 179 -4.08 -28.48 11.99
CA TYR A 179 -4.36 -29.21 10.74
C TYR A 179 -3.93 -30.68 10.81
N ALA A 180 -2.83 -31.00 11.48
CA ALA A 180 -2.41 -32.38 11.72
C ALA A 180 -3.42 -33.14 12.60
N TYR A 181 -3.98 -32.48 13.62
CA TYR A 181 -5.02 -33.05 14.47
C TYR A 181 -6.31 -33.38 13.68
N PHE A 182 -6.71 -32.51 12.76
CA PHE A 182 -7.84 -32.75 11.84
C PHE A 182 -7.51 -33.66 10.65
N ARG A 183 -6.37 -34.36 10.68
CA ARG A 183 -5.89 -35.29 9.63
C ARG A 183 -5.68 -34.65 8.25
N GLN A 184 -5.46 -33.34 8.19
CA GLN A 184 -5.09 -32.61 6.97
C GLN A 184 -3.56 -32.46 6.86
N TYR A 185 -2.88 -33.56 6.55
CA TYR A 185 -1.42 -33.63 6.59
C TYR A 185 -0.71 -32.73 5.57
N ILE A 186 -1.28 -32.55 4.37
CA ILE A 186 -0.66 -31.69 3.34
C ILE A 186 -0.58 -30.24 3.81
N ALA A 187 -1.69 -29.70 4.34
CA ALA A 187 -1.73 -28.34 4.88
C ALA A 187 -0.80 -28.18 6.09
N ALA A 188 -0.75 -29.19 6.98
CA ALA A 188 0.12 -29.19 8.14
C ALA A 188 1.62 -29.14 7.75
N ILE A 189 2.04 -29.94 6.78
CA ILE A 189 3.43 -29.96 6.30
C ILE A 189 3.80 -28.63 5.64
N LEU A 190 2.94 -28.08 4.78
CA LEU A 190 3.18 -26.79 4.13
C LEU A 190 3.32 -25.65 5.16
N LEU A 191 2.41 -25.58 6.13
CA LEU A 191 2.48 -24.56 7.20
C LEU A 191 3.73 -24.73 8.08
N ALA A 192 4.15 -25.96 8.36
CA ALA A 192 5.38 -26.22 9.11
C ALA A 192 6.63 -25.74 8.34
N ILE A 193 6.69 -25.97 7.01
CA ILE A 193 7.77 -25.46 6.16
C ILE A 193 7.83 -23.94 6.19
N PHE A 194 6.68 -23.27 6.05
CA PHE A 194 6.61 -21.81 6.17
C PHE A 194 7.03 -21.32 7.57
N GLY A 195 6.63 -22.02 8.63
CA GLY A 195 7.05 -21.72 10.01
C GLY A 195 8.57 -21.80 10.20
N ILE A 196 9.22 -22.84 9.66
CA ILE A 196 10.69 -23.00 9.71
C ILE A 196 11.39 -21.90 8.90
N PHE A 197 10.91 -21.63 7.69
CA PHE A 197 11.45 -20.55 6.85
C PHE A 197 11.34 -19.19 7.55
N TYR A 198 10.19 -18.91 8.14
CA TYR A 198 9.94 -17.65 8.84
C TYR A 198 10.75 -17.53 10.14
N LEU A 199 11.00 -18.64 10.84
CA LEU A 199 11.95 -18.70 11.95
C LEU A 199 13.38 -18.36 11.51
N PHE A 200 13.83 -18.91 10.38
CA PHE A 200 15.14 -18.55 9.80
C PHE A 200 15.22 -17.05 9.46
N CYS A 201 14.18 -16.51 8.80
CA CYS A 201 14.06 -15.08 8.53
C CYS A 201 14.12 -14.23 9.80
N ALA A 202 13.46 -14.64 10.88
CA ALA A 202 13.51 -13.91 12.15
C ALA A 202 14.92 -13.82 12.76
N PHE A 203 15.76 -14.84 12.57
CA PHE A 203 17.17 -14.77 12.97
C PHE A 203 17.96 -13.79 12.09
N THR A 204 17.75 -13.80 10.77
CA THR A 204 18.44 -12.89 9.83
C THR A 204 17.99 -11.44 9.98
N TRP A 205 16.71 -11.19 10.26
CA TRP A 205 16.13 -9.85 10.33
C TRP A 205 16.40 -9.12 11.65
N ARG A 206 16.99 -9.78 12.64
CA ARG A 206 17.22 -9.22 13.98
C ARG A 206 17.96 -7.88 13.95
N ASP A 207 18.94 -7.74 13.06
CA ASP A 207 19.75 -6.52 12.92
C ASP A 207 18.99 -5.37 12.25
N ARG A 208 17.84 -5.64 11.61
CA ARG A 208 17.00 -4.66 10.92
C ARG A 208 15.84 -4.15 11.78
N ILE A 209 15.50 -4.86 12.86
CA ILE A 209 14.44 -4.46 13.82
C ILE A 209 14.62 -3.03 14.35
N PRO A 210 15.84 -2.56 14.72
CA PRO A 210 15.99 -1.19 15.23
C PRO A 210 15.62 -0.12 14.22
N PHE A 211 15.94 -0.32 12.94
CA PHE A 211 15.57 0.60 11.87
C PHE A 211 14.05 0.64 11.67
N ALA A 212 13.42 -0.53 11.51
CA ALA A 212 11.97 -0.63 11.36
C ALA A 212 11.23 0.02 12.55
N ALA A 213 11.78 -0.11 13.76
CA ALA A 213 11.23 0.55 14.94
C ALA A 213 11.31 2.07 14.88
N ILE A 214 12.41 2.65 14.38
CA ILE A 214 12.54 4.10 14.20
C ILE A 214 11.55 4.61 13.15
N MET A 215 11.41 3.88 12.04
CA MET A 215 10.46 4.21 10.98
C MET A 215 9.02 4.21 11.51
N LEU A 216 8.63 3.15 12.21
CA LEU A 216 7.31 3.01 12.82
C LEU A 216 7.06 4.10 13.89
N GLU A 217 8.02 4.38 14.77
CA GLU A 217 7.95 5.45 15.78
C GLU A 217 7.75 6.83 15.13
N THR A 218 8.54 7.11 14.10
CA THR A 218 8.49 8.38 13.37
C THR A 218 7.12 8.54 12.74
N VAL A 219 6.70 7.60 11.89
CA VAL A 219 5.46 7.70 11.14
C VAL A 219 4.23 7.76 12.04
N THR A 220 4.16 6.93 13.09
CA THR A 220 3.04 6.99 14.05
C THR A 220 2.96 8.33 14.79
N THR A 221 4.10 8.97 15.07
CA THR A 221 4.14 10.33 15.63
C THR A 221 3.58 11.36 14.64
N LEU A 222 3.85 11.19 13.35
CA LEU A 222 3.36 12.08 12.30
C LEU A 222 1.88 11.91 12.02
N THR A 223 1.38 10.69 12.04
CA THR A 223 -0.05 10.41 11.86
C THR A 223 -0.89 11.14 12.90
N LYS A 224 -0.40 11.27 14.14
CA LYS A 224 -1.04 12.08 15.18
C LYS A 224 -1.01 13.58 14.88
N LYS A 225 0.12 14.08 14.40
CA LYS A 225 0.28 15.50 14.04
C LYS A 225 -0.62 15.88 12.86
N TYR A 226 -0.72 14.99 11.88
CA TYR A 226 -1.50 15.16 10.67
C TYR A 226 -2.72 14.23 10.67
N TYR A 227 -3.66 14.47 11.59
CA TYR A 227 -4.90 13.70 11.73
C TYR A 227 -5.73 13.62 10.43
N GLY A 228 -5.51 14.55 9.50
CA GLY A 228 -6.08 14.51 8.15
C GLY A 228 -5.81 13.20 7.40
N THR A 229 -4.69 12.52 7.65
CA THR A 229 -4.39 11.20 7.05
C THR A 229 -5.33 10.10 7.53
N ILE A 230 -5.67 10.07 8.82
CA ILE A 230 -6.69 9.14 9.37
C ILE A 230 -8.06 9.47 8.78
N ILE A 231 -8.41 10.75 8.65
CA ILE A 231 -9.68 11.17 8.02
C ILE A 231 -9.72 10.68 6.57
N MET A 232 -8.63 10.77 5.81
CA MET A 232 -8.57 10.25 4.45
C MET A 232 -8.82 8.75 4.39
N GLY A 233 -8.23 7.98 5.31
CA GLY A 233 -8.50 6.55 5.44
C GLY A 233 -9.98 6.25 5.73
N LEU A 234 -10.61 7.00 6.64
CA LEU A 234 -12.04 6.85 6.97
C LEU A 234 -12.96 7.23 5.79
N VAL A 235 -12.67 8.33 5.11
CA VAL A 235 -13.40 8.75 3.89
C VAL A 235 -13.27 7.67 2.81
N GLY A 236 -12.05 7.16 2.61
CA GLY A 236 -11.78 6.06 1.71
C GLY A 236 -12.58 4.79 2.03
N LEU A 237 -12.69 4.44 3.31
CA LEU A 237 -13.52 3.31 3.76
C LEU A 237 -14.99 3.53 3.43
N VAL A 238 -15.55 4.71 3.72
CA VAL A 238 -16.96 5.03 3.41
C VAL A 238 -17.22 4.93 1.91
N ILE A 239 -16.32 5.47 1.08
CA ILE A 239 -16.42 5.39 -0.39
C ILE A 239 -16.35 3.92 -0.85
N GLN A 240 -15.43 3.12 -0.30
CA GLN A 240 -15.28 1.71 -0.65
C GLN A 240 -16.51 0.87 -0.27
N VAL A 241 -17.09 1.13 0.90
CA VAL A 241 -18.34 0.48 1.34
C VAL A 241 -19.49 0.88 0.42
N GLY A 242 -19.64 2.17 0.12
CA GLY A 242 -20.66 2.66 -0.81
C GLY A 242 -20.52 2.04 -2.21
N TRP A 243 -19.30 1.96 -2.73
CA TRP A 243 -18.99 1.28 -3.99
C TRP A 243 -19.37 -0.20 -3.95
N THR A 244 -19.02 -0.91 -2.88
CA THR A 244 -19.34 -2.34 -2.72
C THR A 244 -20.85 -2.58 -2.67
N ILE A 245 -21.61 -1.75 -1.94
CA ILE A 245 -23.07 -1.84 -1.88
C ILE A 245 -23.69 -1.61 -3.27
N LEU A 246 -23.27 -0.54 -3.96
CA LEU A 246 -23.76 -0.23 -5.30
C LEU A 246 -23.44 -1.35 -6.30
N TRP A 247 -22.24 -1.94 -6.18
CA TRP A 247 -21.83 -3.06 -6.99
C TRP A 247 -22.67 -4.32 -6.73
N ILE A 248 -22.96 -4.66 -5.47
CA ILE A 248 -23.82 -5.81 -5.12
C ILE A 248 -25.23 -5.63 -5.70
N ILE A 249 -25.83 -4.45 -5.51
CA ILE A 249 -27.16 -4.13 -6.06
C ILE A 249 -27.15 -4.28 -7.58
N THR A 250 -26.13 -3.74 -8.25
CA THR A 250 -25.98 -3.81 -9.70
C THR A 250 -25.80 -5.25 -10.18
N LEU A 251 -25.02 -6.07 -9.47
CA LEU A 251 -24.83 -7.48 -9.81
C LEU A 251 -26.13 -8.28 -9.70
N ILE A 252 -26.90 -8.08 -8.62
CA ILE A 252 -28.20 -8.74 -8.44
C ILE A 252 -29.15 -8.34 -9.57
N GLY A 253 -29.28 -7.03 -9.84
CA GLY A 253 -30.18 -6.54 -10.88
C GLY A 253 -29.78 -6.92 -12.30
N ALA A 254 -28.49 -6.96 -12.59
CA ALA A 254 -27.99 -7.44 -13.87
C ALA A 254 -28.29 -8.93 -14.06
N LYS A 255 -28.13 -9.76 -13.02
CA LYS A 255 -28.56 -11.16 -13.06
C LYS A 255 -30.06 -11.26 -13.32
N ASP A 256 -30.87 -10.53 -12.57
CA ASP A 256 -32.33 -10.58 -12.72
C ASP A 256 -32.85 -10.16 -14.10
N LYS A 257 -32.19 -9.18 -14.72
CA LYS A 257 -32.58 -8.63 -16.02
C LYS A 257 -32.09 -9.46 -17.21
N PHE A 258 -30.84 -9.90 -17.15
CA PHE A 258 -30.16 -10.55 -18.29
C PHE A 258 -30.14 -12.08 -18.16
N TYR A 259 -30.77 -12.64 -17.14
CA TYR A 259 -31.02 -14.07 -17.05
C TYR A 259 -32.19 -14.45 -17.97
N GLU A 260 -31.86 -14.97 -19.15
CA GLU A 260 -32.85 -15.49 -20.10
C GLU A 260 -33.08 -16.99 -19.86
N SER A 261 -34.30 -17.42 -19.55
CA SER A 261 -34.64 -18.85 -19.48
C SER A 261 -34.65 -19.55 -20.85
N SER A 262 -34.72 -18.77 -21.93
CA SER A 262 -34.80 -19.18 -23.34
C SER A 262 -33.50 -19.79 -23.90
N GLY A 263 -32.36 -19.57 -23.25
CA GLY A 263 -31.04 -20.13 -23.65
C GLY A 263 -30.78 -21.55 -23.13
N CYS A 264 -31.79 -22.20 -22.56
CA CYS A 264 -31.66 -23.53 -21.98
C CYS A 264 -32.21 -24.60 -22.92
N GLY A 265 -31.36 -25.55 -23.30
CA GLY A 265 -31.70 -26.66 -24.19
C GLY A 265 -31.40 -28.01 -23.55
N GLU A 266 -32.18 -29.02 -23.93
CA GLU A 266 -31.89 -30.42 -23.63
C GLU A 266 -30.78 -30.89 -24.58
N THR A 267 -29.62 -31.23 -24.03
CA THR A 267 -28.52 -31.84 -24.77
C THR A 267 -28.51 -33.34 -24.50
N GLN A 268 -28.61 -34.16 -25.55
CA GLN A 268 -28.44 -35.61 -25.41
C GLN A 268 -26.96 -35.97 -25.45
N ASN A 269 -26.48 -36.62 -24.40
CA ASN A 269 -25.17 -37.24 -24.41
C ASN A 269 -25.21 -38.54 -25.23
N VAL A 270 -24.07 -38.99 -25.77
CA VAL A 270 -23.91 -40.22 -26.58
C VAL A 270 -24.43 -41.49 -25.87
N LYS A 271 -24.64 -41.44 -24.55
CA LYS A 271 -25.23 -42.50 -23.72
C LYS A 271 -26.75 -42.37 -23.48
N GLY A 272 -27.46 -41.49 -24.18
CA GLY A 272 -28.91 -41.31 -24.06
C GLY A 272 -29.40 -40.61 -22.79
N ARG A 273 -28.50 -40.01 -22.00
CA ARG A 273 -28.87 -39.13 -20.87
C ARG A 273 -29.05 -37.71 -21.37
N SER A 274 -30.24 -37.16 -21.17
CA SER A 274 -30.49 -35.75 -21.36
C SER A 274 -29.93 -34.92 -20.21
N SER A 275 -29.07 -33.96 -20.55
CA SER A 275 -28.60 -32.91 -19.66
C SER A 275 -29.22 -31.58 -20.07
N PHE A 276 -29.85 -30.88 -19.14
CA PHE A 276 -30.34 -29.53 -19.40
C PHE A 276 -29.18 -28.56 -19.22
N SER A 277 -28.75 -27.89 -20.30
CA SER A 277 -27.65 -26.92 -20.27
C SER A 277 -28.14 -25.56 -20.73
N CYS A 278 -27.87 -24.53 -19.94
CA CYS A 278 -28.17 -23.14 -20.27
C CYS A 278 -26.89 -22.42 -20.70
N SER A 279 -26.81 -21.98 -21.96
CA SER A 279 -25.70 -21.13 -22.42
C SER A 279 -26.13 -19.66 -22.37
N GLN A 280 -25.53 -18.88 -21.47
CA GLN A 280 -25.89 -17.47 -21.24
C GLN A 280 -24.70 -16.53 -21.51
N PRO A 281 -24.26 -16.39 -22.77
CA PRO A 281 -23.03 -15.65 -23.11
C PRO A 281 -23.12 -14.17 -22.71
N THR A 282 -24.29 -13.53 -22.88
CA THR A 282 -24.50 -12.12 -22.52
C THR A 282 -24.34 -11.89 -21.01
N LEU A 283 -24.96 -12.75 -20.19
CA LEU A 283 -24.85 -12.66 -18.73
C LEU A 283 -23.40 -12.88 -18.28
N TYR A 284 -22.69 -13.82 -18.89
CA TYR A 284 -21.29 -14.08 -18.57
C TYR A 284 -20.41 -12.85 -18.85
N LEU A 285 -20.58 -12.20 -20.01
CA LEU A 285 -19.83 -10.98 -20.34
C LEU A 285 -20.15 -9.83 -19.38
N ILE A 286 -21.41 -9.67 -18.97
CA ILE A 286 -21.81 -8.65 -17.99
C ILE A 286 -21.20 -8.93 -16.62
N VAL A 287 -21.25 -10.17 -16.14
CA VAL A 287 -20.65 -10.55 -14.85
C VAL A 287 -19.14 -10.35 -14.89
N LEU A 288 -18.47 -10.72 -15.98
CA LEU A 288 -17.04 -10.50 -16.16
C LEU A 288 -16.69 -9.01 -16.10
N TYR A 289 -17.45 -8.17 -16.81
CA TYR A 289 -17.32 -6.72 -16.75
C TYR A 289 -17.53 -6.19 -15.33
N LEU A 290 -18.54 -6.65 -14.61
CA LEU A 290 -18.79 -6.23 -13.23
C LEU A 290 -17.66 -6.64 -12.30
N VAL A 291 -17.11 -7.85 -12.44
CA VAL A 291 -15.94 -8.28 -11.64
C VAL A 291 -14.73 -7.40 -11.93
N PHE A 292 -14.45 -7.13 -13.20
CA PHE A 292 -13.40 -6.18 -13.59
C PHE A 292 -13.63 -4.79 -13.00
N SER A 293 -14.87 -4.31 -13.06
CA SER A 293 -15.27 -3.02 -12.49
C SER A 293 -15.04 -2.95 -11.00
N TYR A 294 -15.36 -4.01 -10.27
CA TYR A 294 -15.14 -4.09 -8.83
C TYR A 294 -13.66 -3.92 -8.48
N TYR A 295 -12.79 -4.71 -9.13
CA TYR A 295 -11.36 -4.67 -8.85
C TYR A 295 -10.73 -3.34 -9.25
N TRP A 296 -11.06 -2.82 -10.44
CA TRP A 296 -10.44 -1.58 -10.92
C TRP A 296 -10.82 -0.37 -10.06
N THR A 297 -12.11 -0.17 -9.77
CA THR A 297 -12.54 0.96 -8.94
C THR A 297 -12.03 0.83 -7.50
N SER A 298 -12.05 -0.38 -6.91
CA SER A 298 -11.53 -0.58 -5.55
C SER A 298 -10.04 -0.28 -5.46
N GLN A 299 -9.27 -0.69 -6.46
CA GLN A 299 -7.84 -0.41 -6.52
C GLN A 299 -7.55 1.08 -6.71
N VAL A 300 -8.36 1.80 -7.50
CA VAL A 300 -8.26 3.26 -7.65
C VAL A 300 -8.55 3.96 -6.32
N ILE A 301 -9.60 3.56 -5.59
CA ILE A 301 -9.94 4.13 -4.28
C ILE A 301 -8.77 3.92 -3.29
N LYS A 302 -8.28 2.68 -3.15
CA LYS A 302 -7.13 2.34 -2.30
C LYS A 302 -5.90 3.18 -2.65
N THR A 303 -5.62 3.33 -3.93
CA THR A 303 -4.43 4.04 -4.42
C THR A 303 -4.54 5.55 -4.21
N ILE A 304 -5.71 6.17 -4.37
CA ILE A 304 -5.90 7.61 -4.11
C ILE A 304 -5.56 7.93 -2.65
N ILE A 305 -6.01 7.10 -1.71
CA ILE A 305 -5.71 7.25 -0.28
C ILE A 305 -4.20 7.15 -0.06
N HIS A 306 -3.58 6.08 -0.58
CA HIS A 306 -2.14 5.86 -0.45
C HIS A 306 -1.29 6.99 -1.04
N VAL A 307 -1.60 7.48 -2.25
CA VAL A 307 -0.91 8.61 -2.88
C VAL A 307 -1.12 9.91 -2.09
N THR A 308 -2.31 10.12 -1.54
CA THR A 308 -2.62 11.28 -0.71
C THR A 308 -1.80 11.27 0.57
N ASP A 309 -1.81 10.15 1.30
CA ASP A 309 -1.06 9.98 2.55
C ASP A 309 0.44 10.09 2.32
N SER A 310 0.94 9.43 1.27
CA SER A 310 2.35 9.55 0.84
C SER A 310 2.74 10.99 0.56
N GLY A 311 1.87 11.78 -0.09
CA GLY A 311 2.10 13.22 -0.29
C GLY A 311 2.22 14.03 1.01
N VAL A 312 1.45 13.67 2.04
CA VAL A 312 1.52 14.31 3.37
C VAL A 312 2.83 13.95 4.07
N PHE A 313 3.21 12.67 4.10
CA PHE A 313 4.46 12.23 4.72
C PHE A 313 5.70 12.79 3.99
N ALA A 314 5.64 12.91 2.66
CA ALA A 314 6.66 13.57 1.87
C ALA A 314 6.78 15.07 2.20
N THR A 315 5.64 15.76 2.36
CA THR A 315 5.61 17.17 2.77
C THR A 315 6.29 17.36 4.12
N PHE A 316 6.03 16.48 5.08
CA PHE A 316 6.75 16.48 6.35
C PHE A 316 8.26 16.25 6.18
N TYR A 317 8.64 15.27 5.35
CA TYR A 317 10.04 14.88 5.20
C TYR A 317 10.87 16.01 4.59
N PHE A 318 10.36 16.66 3.54
CA PHE A 318 11.10 17.65 2.76
C PHE A 318 10.88 19.11 3.19
N LEU A 319 9.68 19.49 3.65
CA LEU A 319 9.30 20.89 3.81
C LEU A 319 9.17 21.34 5.27
N GLU A 320 8.98 20.41 6.21
CA GLU A 320 8.86 20.79 7.62
C GLU A 320 10.19 21.31 8.18
N GLY A 321 10.16 22.49 8.81
CA GLY A 321 11.36 23.18 9.31
C GLY A 321 12.06 24.04 8.26
N THR A 322 11.59 24.05 7.00
CA THR A 322 12.10 24.94 5.96
C THR A 322 11.33 26.27 5.90
N PRO A 323 11.91 27.35 5.34
CA PRO A 323 11.22 28.63 5.18
C PRO A 323 9.95 28.55 4.32
N SER A 324 9.87 27.59 3.39
CA SER A 324 8.67 27.34 2.57
C SER A 324 7.49 26.79 3.38
N GLY A 325 7.77 26.13 4.52
CA GLY A 325 6.77 25.54 5.40
C GLY A 325 5.96 24.40 4.75
N THR A 326 5.07 23.79 5.54
CA THR A 326 4.23 22.66 5.09
C THR A 326 2.91 23.09 4.45
N GLY A 327 2.65 24.40 4.35
CA GLY A 327 1.33 24.96 4.00
C GLY A 327 0.28 24.76 5.09
N SER A 328 -0.91 25.36 4.92
CA SER A 328 -2.00 25.31 5.90
C SER A 328 -2.79 23.99 5.88
N THR A 329 -2.87 23.31 4.73
CA THR A 329 -3.64 22.07 4.56
C THR A 329 -2.90 21.04 3.68
N PRO A 330 -1.85 20.38 4.19
CA PRO A 330 -1.03 19.45 3.41
C PRO A 330 -1.82 18.25 2.87
N THR A 331 -2.79 17.76 3.63
CA THR A 331 -3.68 16.64 3.21
C THR A 331 -4.54 17.03 2.01
N LEU A 332 -5.18 18.20 2.03
CA LEU A 332 -6.05 18.64 0.94
C LEU A 332 -5.24 18.96 -0.34
N SER A 333 -4.06 19.57 -0.18
CA SER A 333 -3.14 19.81 -1.30
C SER A 333 -2.69 18.49 -1.95
N SER A 334 -2.34 17.49 -1.13
CA SER A 334 -1.95 16.16 -1.61
C SER A 334 -3.11 15.43 -2.28
N LEU A 335 -4.32 15.50 -1.70
CA LEU A 335 -5.54 14.93 -2.28
C LEU A 335 -5.87 15.57 -3.63
N LYS A 336 -5.78 16.90 -3.72
CA LYS A 336 -5.99 17.63 -4.97
C LYS A 336 -5.03 17.12 -6.04
N ARG A 337 -3.74 16.95 -5.72
CA ARG A 337 -2.74 16.42 -6.67
C ARG A 337 -3.00 14.96 -7.05
N ALA A 338 -3.46 14.13 -6.11
CA ALA A 338 -3.83 12.74 -6.36
C ALA A 338 -5.03 12.64 -7.33
N CYS A 339 -6.06 13.47 -7.12
CA CYS A 339 -7.30 13.46 -7.92
C CYS A 339 -7.24 14.31 -9.20
N THR A 340 -6.17 15.07 -9.46
CA THR A 340 -6.06 15.92 -10.66
C THR A 340 -4.87 15.54 -11.54
N THR A 341 -3.65 15.90 -11.14
CA THR A 341 -2.47 15.76 -11.98
C THR A 341 -1.99 14.32 -12.09
N SER A 342 -2.22 13.53 -11.05
CA SER A 342 -1.68 12.18 -10.88
C SER A 342 -2.72 11.07 -11.08
N ILE A 343 -3.99 11.44 -11.28
CA ILE A 343 -5.10 10.50 -11.36
C ILE A 343 -4.96 9.51 -12.53
N GLY A 344 -4.39 9.94 -13.66
CA GLY A 344 -4.11 9.06 -14.79
C GLY A 344 -3.11 7.95 -14.41
N SER A 345 -2.01 8.33 -13.75
CA SER A 345 -1.00 7.37 -13.24
C SER A 345 -1.61 6.40 -12.22
N VAL A 346 -2.51 6.90 -11.36
CA VAL A 346 -3.28 6.09 -10.40
C VAL A 346 -4.18 5.08 -11.11
N CYS A 347 -4.93 5.52 -12.12
CA CYS A 347 -5.79 4.64 -12.92
C CYS A 347 -4.99 3.59 -13.69
N TYR A 348 -3.82 3.96 -14.23
CA TYR A 348 -2.98 3.07 -15.00
C TYR A 348 -2.38 1.94 -14.15
N GLY A 349 -1.72 2.24 -13.03
CA GLY A 349 -1.21 1.17 -12.17
C GLY A 349 -2.34 0.28 -11.61
N SER A 350 -3.50 0.87 -11.32
CA SER A 350 -4.67 0.15 -10.80
C SER A 350 -5.28 -0.79 -11.84
N LEU A 351 -5.22 -0.41 -13.13
CA LEU A 351 -5.70 -1.21 -14.24
C LEU A 351 -4.94 -2.53 -14.37
N ILE A 352 -3.62 -2.51 -14.17
CA ILE A 352 -2.78 -3.73 -14.26
C ILE A 352 -3.22 -4.75 -13.21
N ILE A 353 -3.39 -4.30 -11.96
CA ILE A 353 -3.88 -5.17 -10.87
C ILE A 353 -5.27 -5.69 -11.21
N ALA A 354 -6.19 -4.82 -11.65
CA ALA A 354 -7.55 -5.23 -12.00
C ALA A 354 -7.59 -6.33 -13.08
N ILE A 355 -6.77 -6.22 -14.13
CA ILE A 355 -6.66 -7.24 -15.17
C ILE A 355 -6.19 -8.58 -14.59
N LEU A 356 -5.17 -8.56 -13.72
CA LEU A 356 -4.65 -9.77 -13.07
C LEU A 356 -5.71 -10.40 -12.16
N SER A 357 -6.37 -9.62 -11.30
CA SER A 357 -7.42 -10.11 -10.40
C SER A 357 -8.62 -10.67 -11.17
N THR A 358 -9.04 -10.02 -12.26
CA THR A 358 -10.12 -10.52 -13.13
C THR A 358 -9.72 -11.82 -13.83
N THR A 359 -8.48 -11.90 -14.35
CA THR A 359 -7.99 -13.12 -15.00
C THR A 359 -7.96 -14.29 -14.03
N ARG A 360 -7.51 -14.06 -12.79
CA ARG A 360 -7.56 -15.08 -11.73
C ARG A 360 -8.97 -15.49 -11.38
N PHE A 361 -9.92 -14.55 -11.32
CA PHE A 361 -11.32 -14.88 -11.10
C PHE A 361 -11.85 -15.84 -12.19
N ILE A 362 -11.52 -15.59 -13.46
CA ILE A 362 -11.87 -16.48 -14.58
C ILE A 362 -11.22 -17.86 -14.40
N LEU A 363 -9.92 -17.91 -14.12
CA LEU A 363 -9.19 -19.17 -13.95
C LEU A 363 -9.72 -19.99 -12.78
N ARG A 364 -10.12 -19.36 -11.67
CA ARG A 364 -10.79 -20.06 -10.55
C ARG A 364 -12.13 -20.65 -10.95
N SER A 365 -12.86 -19.97 -11.83
CA SER A 365 -14.11 -20.50 -12.37
C SER A 365 -13.86 -21.72 -13.27
N ILE A 366 -12.79 -21.71 -14.07
CA ILE A 366 -12.39 -22.82 -14.94
C ILE A 366 -11.80 -23.97 -14.13
N ALA A 367 -11.01 -23.70 -13.08
CA ALA A 367 -10.43 -24.71 -12.20
C ALA A 367 -11.48 -25.57 -11.48
N ARG A 368 -12.74 -25.12 -11.47
CA ARG A 368 -13.89 -25.84 -10.90
C ARG A 368 -14.70 -26.61 -11.96
N SER A 369 -14.26 -26.66 -13.21
CA SER A 369 -14.92 -27.46 -14.26
C SER A 369 -14.64 -28.95 -14.08
N ASP A 370 -15.55 -29.79 -14.60
CA ASP A 370 -15.46 -31.26 -14.53
C ASP A 370 -14.37 -31.87 -15.44
N ASP A 371 -13.64 -31.05 -16.21
CA ASP A 371 -12.52 -31.51 -17.03
C ASP A 371 -11.22 -31.49 -16.20
N ASP A 372 -10.79 -32.66 -15.75
CA ASP A 372 -9.60 -32.85 -14.90
C ASP A 372 -8.33 -32.21 -15.48
N ALA A 373 -8.15 -32.20 -16.80
CA ALA A 373 -6.95 -31.66 -17.43
C ALA A 373 -7.00 -30.13 -17.49
N CYS A 374 -8.11 -29.57 -17.97
CA CYS A 374 -8.31 -28.12 -18.02
C CYS A 374 -8.36 -27.50 -16.62
N GLY A 375 -8.98 -28.19 -15.67
CA GLY A 375 -9.07 -27.77 -14.28
C GLY A 375 -7.70 -27.69 -13.60
N PHE A 376 -6.85 -28.71 -13.81
CA PHE A 376 -5.48 -28.72 -13.28
C PHE A 376 -4.62 -27.58 -13.85
N ILE A 377 -4.65 -27.37 -15.17
CA ILE A 377 -3.88 -26.29 -15.82
C ILE A 377 -4.36 -24.92 -15.32
N ALA A 378 -5.68 -24.72 -15.21
CA ALA A 378 -6.25 -23.48 -14.71
C ALA A 378 -5.83 -23.21 -13.25
N ALA A 379 -5.75 -24.23 -12.40
CA ALA A 379 -5.27 -24.11 -11.03
C ALA A 379 -3.78 -23.71 -10.97
N CYS A 380 -2.92 -24.30 -11.81
CA CYS A 380 -1.51 -23.91 -11.91
C CYS A 380 -1.34 -22.47 -12.36
N LEU A 381 -2.08 -22.03 -13.38
CA LEU A 381 -2.06 -20.65 -13.88
C LEU A 381 -2.58 -19.65 -12.84
N GLU A 382 -3.64 -20.00 -12.10
CA GLU A 382 -4.17 -19.17 -11.02
C GLU A 382 -3.13 -18.96 -9.92
N CYS A 383 -2.42 -20.02 -9.54
CA CYS A 383 -1.35 -19.95 -8.56
C CYS A 383 -0.23 -19.03 -9.05
N LEU A 384 0.26 -19.21 -10.29
CA LEU A 384 1.29 -18.36 -10.87
C LEU A 384 0.86 -16.88 -10.92
N LEU A 385 -0.36 -16.62 -11.39
CA LEU A 385 -0.92 -15.26 -11.44
C LEU A 385 -1.10 -14.67 -10.03
N SER A 386 -1.38 -15.49 -9.01
CA SER A 386 -1.42 -15.05 -7.62
C SER A 386 -0.10 -14.46 -7.16
N TRP A 387 1.03 -15.10 -7.51
CA TRP A 387 2.36 -14.60 -7.19
C TRP A 387 2.68 -13.33 -7.98
N ILE A 388 2.33 -13.30 -9.27
CA ILE A 388 2.55 -12.13 -10.13
C ILE A 388 1.74 -10.92 -9.63
N GLU A 389 0.46 -11.09 -9.30
CA GLU A 389 -0.39 -10.02 -8.79
C GLU A 389 0.19 -9.43 -7.49
N GLN A 390 0.60 -10.27 -6.55
CA GLN A 390 1.21 -9.81 -5.29
C GLN A 390 2.52 -9.04 -5.54
N LEU A 391 3.36 -9.51 -6.47
CA LEU A 391 4.60 -8.83 -6.81
C LEU A 391 4.34 -7.46 -7.47
N VAL A 392 3.38 -7.41 -8.40
CA VAL A 392 2.99 -6.16 -9.07
C VAL A 392 2.33 -5.21 -8.08
N GLU A 393 1.53 -5.70 -7.14
CA GLU A 393 0.92 -4.87 -6.09
C GLU A 393 1.99 -4.25 -5.18
N TYR A 394 2.96 -5.06 -4.73
CA TYR A 394 4.10 -4.58 -3.95
C TYR A 394 4.90 -3.52 -4.69
N PHE A 395 5.24 -3.79 -5.96
CA PHE A 395 5.96 -2.83 -6.78
C PHE A 395 5.16 -1.54 -7.04
N ASN A 396 3.85 -1.67 -7.30
CA ASN A 396 2.96 -0.53 -7.50
C ASN A 396 2.87 0.34 -6.26
N HIS A 397 2.84 -0.26 -5.06
CA HIS A 397 2.82 0.48 -3.80
C HIS A 397 3.99 1.47 -3.74
N TYR A 398 5.21 1.03 -4.05
CA TYR A 398 6.38 1.91 -4.12
C TYR A 398 6.34 2.90 -5.29
N ALA A 399 5.87 2.48 -6.46
CA ALA A 399 5.73 3.37 -7.62
C ALA A 399 4.74 4.51 -7.33
N TYR A 400 3.67 4.26 -6.57
CA TYR A 400 2.73 5.29 -6.18
C TYR A 400 3.31 6.30 -5.21
N VAL A 401 4.23 5.90 -4.33
CA VAL A 401 5.02 6.85 -3.54
C VAL A 401 5.82 7.79 -4.44
N GLN A 402 6.46 7.27 -5.49
CA GLN A 402 7.20 8.09 -6.46
C GLN A 402 6.28 9.08 -7.20
N VAL A 403 5.07 8.63 -7.58
CA VAL A 403 4.03 9.50 -8.14
C VAL A 403 3.60 10.58 -7.13
N ALA A 404 3.43 10.23 -5.86
CA ALA A 404 3.01 11.15 -4.80
C ALA A 404 4.07 12.22 -4.50
N ILE A 405 5.35 11.85 -4.44
CA ILE A 405 6.45 12.77 -4.15
C ILE A 405 6.74 13.65 -5.37
N TYR A 406 6.96 13.05 -6.53
CA TYR A 406 7.54 13.76 -7.68
C TYR A 406 6.54 14.11 -8.80
N GLY A 407 5.31 13.58 -8.78
CA GLY A 407 4.30 13.87 -9.81
C GLY A 407 4.67 13.39 -11.21
N LYS A 408 5.34 12.23 -11.30
CA LYS A 408 5.80 11.59 -12.54
C LYS A 408 4.70 10.71 -13.15
N SER A 409 4.87 10.33 -14.42
CA SER A 409 4.07 9.29 -15.07
C SER A 409 4.25 7.95 -14.35
N TYR A 410 3.28 7.05 -14.45
CA TYR A 410 3.38 5.73 -13.81
C TYR A 410 4.60 4.93 -14.31
N CYS A 411 4.87 4.94 -15.62
CA CYS A 411 6.02 4.22 -16.19
C CYS A 411 7.37 4.76 -15.69
N ASP A 412 7.51 6.08 -15.55
CA ASP A 412 8.76 6.66 -15.05
C ASP A 412 8.92 6.42 -13.54
N ALA A 413 7.83 6.53 -12.78
CA ALA A 413 7.79 6.16 -11.37
C ALA A 413 8.13 4.68 -11.13
N ALA A 414 7.65 3.79 -12.00
CA ALA A 414 8.02 2.38 -12.00
C ALA A 414 9.52 2.18 -12.27
N LYS A 415 10.10 2.83 -13.28
CA LYS A 415 11.55 2.74 -13.55
C LYS A 415 12.40 3.19 -12.36
N ASP A 416 12.03 4.30 -11.73
CA ASP A 416 12.74 4.81 -10.54
C ASP A 416 12.59 3.84 -9.36
N THR A 417 11.40 3.26 -9.18
CA THR A 417 11.15 2.23 -8.17
C THR A 417 12.00 0.99 -8.42
N TRP A 418 12.13 0.56 -9.67
CA TRP A 418 12.99 -0.56 -10.03
C TRP A 418 14.47 -0.29 -9.74
N ARG A 419 14.96 0.93 -10.00
CA ARG A 419 16.31 1.34 -9.60
C ARG A 419 16.48 1.28 -8.08
N LEU A 420 15.52 1.82 -7.33
CA LEU A 420 15.53 1.80 -5.88
C LEU A 420 15.57 0.37 -5.32
N ILE A 421 14.77 -0.54 -5.88
CA ILE A 421 14.78 -1.96 -5.50
C ILE A 421 16.10 -2.64 -5.90
N LYS A 422 16.68 -2.33 -7.05
CA LYS A 422 17.97 -2.92 -7.45
C LYS A 422 19.10 -2.56 -6.47
N GLU A 423 19.05 -1.37 -5.89
CA GLU A 423 20.12 -0.86 -5.04
C GLU A 423 19.88 -1.12 -3.54
N ARG A 424 18.61 -1.15 -3.11
CA ARG A 424 18.22 -1.26 -1.69
C ARG A 424 17.22 -2.39 -1.39
N GLY A 425 16.75 -3.11 -2.40
CA GLY A 425 15.51 -3.90 -2.37
C GLY A 425 15.43 -4.94 -1.28
N VAL A 426 16.51 -5.67 -0.98
CA VAL A 426 16.49 -6.67 0.11
C VAL A 426 16.15 -6.02 1.44
N ASP A 427 16.72 -4.86 1.73
CA ASP A 427 16.48 -4.20 2.99
C ASP A 427 15.12 -3.49 3.04
N ALA A 428 14.66 -2.96 1.90
CA ALA A 428 13.30 -2.42 1.74
C ALA A 428 12.23 -3.49 2.07
N ILE A 429 12.40 -4.68 1.48
CA ILE A 429 11.50 -5.83 1.70
C ILE A 429 11.51 -6.25 3.17
N ILE A 430 12.68 -6.33 3.81
CA ILE A 430 12.77 -6.74 5.23
C ILE A 430 12.06 -5.72 6.13
N ASN A 431 12.31 -4.42 5.93
CA ASN A 431 11.66 -3.37 6.71
C ASN A 431 10.13 -3.43 6.57
N ASP A 432 9.63 -3.50 5.34
CA ASP A 432 8.20 -3.53 5.07
C ASP A 432 7.55 -4.81 5.58
N ASN A 433 8.24 -5.95 5.50
CA ASN A 433 7.75 -7.19 6.06
C ASN A 433 7.64 -7.10 7.60
N LEU A 434 8.66 -6.57 8.29
CA LEU A 434 8.62 -6.37 9.74
C LEU A 434 7.49 -5.43 10.18
N VAL A 435 7.33 -4.30 9.49
CA VAL A 435 6.27 -3.33 9.78
C VAL A 435 4.89 -3.89 9.40
N GLY A 436 4.75 -4.47 8.22
CA GLY A 436 3.51 -5.07 7.75
C GLY A 436 2.99 -6.17 8.70
N ASN A 437 3.87 -7.03 9.20
CA ASN A 437 3.47 -8.07 10.17
C ASN A 437 2.96 -7.47 11.48
N VAL A 438 3.62 -6.41 11.97
CA VAL A 438 3.15 -5.67 13.14
C VAL A 438 1.73 -5.16 12.90
N LEU A 439 1.52 -4.48 11.78
CA LEU A 439 0.26 -3.86 11.42
C LEU A 439 -0.88 -4.88 11.28
N VAL A 440 -0.64 -6.00 10.56
CA VAL A 440 -1.62 -7.07 10.37
C VAL A 440 -1.94 -7.78 11.68
N MET A 441 -0.93 -8.15 12.47
CA MET A 441 -1.15 -8.81 13.77
C MET A 441 -1.88 -7.89 14.75
N GLY A 442 -1.60 -6.58 14.71
CA GLY A 442 -2.36 -5.57 15.44
C GLY A 442 -3.83 -5.55 15.08
N ALA A 443 -4.15 -5.56 13.79
CA ALA A 443 -5.52 -5.61 13.30
C ALA A 443 -6.24 -6.90 13.72
N VAL A 444 -5.60 -8.06 13.61
CA VAL A 444 -6.16 -9.35 14.05
C VAL A 444 -6.40 -9.36 15.56
N PHE A 445 -5.46 -8.83 16.34
CA PHE A 445 -5.60 -8.72 17.79
C PHE A 445 -6.78 -7.83 18.19
N ILE A 446 -6.92 -6.65 17.59
CA ILE A 446 -8.05 -5.75 17.87
C ILE A 446 -9.37 -6.36 17.38
N GLY A 447 -9.38 -7.01 16.21
CA GLY A 447 -10.52 -7.78 15.72
C GLY A 447 -10.97 -8.83 16.75
N ALA A 448 -10.04 -9.60 17.31
CA ALA A 448 -10.34 -10.59 18.33
C ALA A 448 -10.92 -9.98 19.61
N LEU A 449 -10.39 -8.83 20.06
CA LEU A 449 -10.95 -8.09 21.20
C LEU A 449 -12.37 -7.58 20.92
N CYS A 450 -12.64 -7.09 19.71
CA CYS A 450 -13.99 -6.67 19.30
C CYS A 450 -14.95 -7.85 19.24
N ALA A 451 -14.50 -9.02 18.77
CA ALA A 451 -15.28 -10.25 18.77
C ALA A 451 -15.63 -10.71 20.20
N LEU A 452 -14.67 -10.67 21.12
CA LEU A 452 -14.87 -11.01 22.53
C LEU A 452 -15.84 -10.05 23.21
N PHE A 453 -15.69 -8.75 22.96
CA PHE A 453 -16.59 -7.72 23.48
C PHE A 453 -18.01 -7.90 22.91
N GLY A 454 -18.14 -8.13 21.61
CA GLY A 454 -19.42 -8.39 20.95
C GLY A 454 -20.12 -9.64 21.50
N PHE A 455 -19.38 -10.73 21.71
CA PHE A 455 -19.90 -11.94 22.35
C PHE A 455 -20.42 -11.67 23.76
N GLY A 456 -19.65 -10.94 24.57
CA GLY A 456 -20.07 -10.54 25.92
C GLY A 456 -21.32 -9.67 25.91
N TYR A 457 -21.40 -8.69 25.01
CA TYR A 457 -22.56 -7.82 24.87
C TYR A 457 -23.81 -8.61 24.49
N ILE A 458 -23.71 -9.51 23.51
CA ILE A 458 -24.82 -10.36 23.08
C ILE A 458 -25.32 -11.22 24.25
N ARG A 459 -24.41 -11.85 25.00
CA ARG A 459 -24.79 -12.72 26.14
C ARG A 459 -25.42 -11.97 27.31
N LEU A 460 -25.04 -10.71 27.54
CA LEU A 460 -25.50 -9.93 28.69
C LEU A 460 -26.76 -9.10 28.39
N PHE A 461 -26.92 -8.61 27.15
CA PHE A 461 -27.95 -7.63 26.80
C PHE A 461 -28.95 -8.12 25.74
N LEU A 462 -28.65 -9.17 24.98
CA LEU A 462 -29.61 -9.80 24.08
C LEU A 462 -30.11 -11.10 24.73
N SER A 463 -31.43 -11.27 24.84
CA SER A 463 -32.00 -12.51 25.39
C SER A 463 -31.63 -13.71 24.50
N ASN A 464 -31.25 -14.84 25.11
CA ASN A 464 -30.96 -16.09 24.40
C ASN A 464 -32.19 -16.61 23.62
N ASP A 465 -33.40 -16.14 23.94
CA ASP A 465 -34.63 -16.51 23.24
C ASP A 465 -34.80 -15.80 21.88
N ILE A 466 -33.97 -14.78 21.58
CA ILE A 466 -34.09 -13.94 20.37
C ILE A 466 -33.05 -14.31 19.30
N VAL A 467 -31.95 -14.97 19.67
CA VAL A 467 -30.79 -15.16 18.78
C VAL A 467 -30.28 -16.59 18.88
N ASP A 468 -30.50 -17.37 17.83
CA ASP A 468 -29.97 -18.74 17.70
C ASP A 468 -28.43 -18.77 17.79
N ASN A 469 -27.86 -19.91 18.20
CA ASN A 469 -26.41 -20.10 18.31
C ASN A 469 -25.66 -19.77 17.00
N ASN A 470 -26.27 -20.07 15.84
CA ASN A 470 -25.70 -19.74 14.53
C ASN A 470 -25.68 -18.22 14.29
N ALA A 471 -26.72 -17.50 14.71
CA ALA A 471 -26.79 -16.05 14.60
C ALA A 471 -25.80 -15.37 15.56
N ILE A 472 -25.58 -15.93 16.76
CA ILE A 472 -24.52 -15.45 17.68
C ILE A 472 -23.15 -15.57 17.00
N LEU A 473 -22.82 -16.73 16.41
CA LEU A 473 -21.55 -16.93 15.71
C LEU A 473 -21.37 -15.92 14.58
N ILE A 474 -22.40 -15.71 13.76
CA ILE A 474 -22.36 -14.74 12.64
C ILE A 474 -22.13 -13.32 13.17
N LEU A 475 -22.85 -12.90 14.21
CA LEU A 475 -22.70 -11.57 14.80
C LEU A 475 -21.32 -11.35 15.42
N VAL A 476 -20.76 -12.36 16.08
CA VAL A 476 -19.40 -12.31 16.63
C VAL A 476 -18.36 -12.19 15.51
N LEU A 477 -18.52 -12.92 14.41
CA LEU A 477 -17.67 -12.78 13.23
C LEU A 477 -17.80 -11.39 12.60
N ILE A 478 -19.01 -10.82 12.54
CA ILE A 478 -19.20 -9.44 12.08
C ILE A 478 -18.44 -8.46 12.99
N CYS A 479 -18.50 -8.63 14.31
CA CYS A 479 -17.74 -7.81 15.27
C CYS A 479 -16.22 -7.94 15.06
N PHE A 480 -15.73 -9.15 14.77
CA PHE A 480 -14.33 -9.41 14.43
C PHE A 480 -13.90 -8.63 13.18
N PHE A 481 -14.66 -8.73 12.09
CA PHE A 481 -14.38 -8.02 10.85
C PHE A 481 -14.48 -6.50 11.00
N PHE A 482 -15.41 -6.02 11.83
CA PHE A 482 -15.54 -4.59 12.09
C PHE A 482 -14.29 -4.02 12.78
N GLY A 483 -13.77 -4.73 13.80
CA GLY A 483 -12.52 -4.36 14.48
C GLY A 483 -11.30 -4.43 13.55
N LEU A 484 -11.23 -5.46 12.71
CA LEU A 484 -10.20 -5.59 11.67
C LEU A 484 -10.21 -4.40 10.71
N VAL A 485 -11.38 -4.02 10.19
CA VAL A 485 -11.52 -2.92 9.23
C VAL A 485 -11.14 -1.59 9.86
N MET A 486 -11.60 -1.32 11.10
CA MET A 486 -11.28 -0.08 11.81
C MET A 486 -9.78 0.07 12.05
N THR A 487 -9.14 -1.01 12.50
CA THR A 487 -7.68 -1.01 12.69
C THR A 487 -6.96 -0.89 11.35
N GLY A 488 -7.46 -1.59 10.33
CA GLY A 488 -6.97 -1.58 8.95
C GLY A 488 -6.84 -0.19 8.36
N VAL A 489 -7.80 0.71 8.65
CA VAL A 489 -7.73 2.11 8.23
C VAL A 489 -6.49 2.79 8.79
N ILE A 490 -6.24 2.68 10.10
CA ILE A 490 -5.08 3.32 10.74
C ILE A 490 -3.78 2.67 10.26
N THR A 491 -3.75 1.34 10.14
CA THR A 491 -2.53 0.65 9.74
C THR A 491 -2.15 0.92 8.30
N ASN A 492 -3.11 1.04 7.37
CA ASN A 492 -2.82 1.41 5.97
C ASN A 492 -2.22 2.82 5.83
N VAL A 493 -2.63 3.75 6.68
CA VAL A 493 -2.03 5.09 6.75
C VAL A 493 -0.59 5.00 7.24
N ILE A 494 -0.32 4.19 8.26
CA ILE A 494 1.03 3.98 8.80
C ILE A 494 1.93 3.29 7.77
N ASP A 495 1.42 2.27 7.09
CA ASP A 495 2.12 1.56 6.01
C ASP A 495 2.58 2.53 4.91
N SER A 496 1.63 3.34 4.41
CA SER A 496 1.91 4.39 3.41
C SER A 496 2.99 5.37 3.88
N GLY A 497 2.98 5.75 5.15
CA GLY A 497 3.99 6.65 5.72
C GLY A 497 5.36 6.02 5.89
N VAL A 498 5.43 4.72 6.25
CA VAL A 498 6.69 3.99 6.39
C VAL A 498 7.35 3.84 5.03
N THR A 499 6.61 3.38 4.02
CA THR A 499 7.15 3.23 2.67
C THR A 499 7.56 4.59 2.08
N THR A 500 6.76 5.64 2.30
CA THR A 500 7.13 6.99 1.84
C THR A 500 8.40 7.50 2.48
N THR A 501 8.51 7.37 3.81
CA THR A 501 9.70 7.82 4.53
C THR A 501 10.92 7.01 4.09
N PHE A 502 10.76 5.71 3.83
CA PHE A 502 11.84 4.84 3.34
C PHE A 502 12.31 5.24 1.94
N VAL A 503 11.39 5.48 1.01
CA VAL A 503 11.72 5.92 -0.35
C VAL A 503 12.40 7.28 -0.33
N ALA A 504 11.86 8.24 0.43
CA ALA A 504 12.44 9.58 0.54
C ALA A 504 13.83 9.56 1.18
N LEU A 505 14.04 8.69 2.18
CA LEU A 505 15.34 8.46 2.81
C LEU A 505 16.35 7.83 1.86
N SER A 506 15.91 6.85 1.06
CA SER A 506 16.79 6.18 0.10
C SER A 506 17.24 7.11 -1.02
N GLU A 507 16.37 8.02 -1.48
CA GLU A 507 16.70 8.93 -2.59
C GLU A 507 17.35 10.26 -2.17
N SER A 508 17.07 10.75 -0.96
CA SER A 508 17.52 12.08 -0.51
C SER A 508 17.75 12.10 1.00
N PRO A 509 18.81 11.40 1.48
CA PRO A 509 19.17 11.40 2.90
C PRO A 509 19.57 12.79 3.41
N ASP A 510 20.15 13.63 2.55
CA ASP A 510 20.58 15.00 2.90
C ASP A 510 19.40 15.90 3.29
N ALA A 511 18.24 15.69 2.67
CA ALA A 511 17.03 16.43 3.02
C ALA A 511 16.62 16.19 4.48
N LEU A 512 16.75 14.94 4.97
CA LEU A 512 16.48 14.61 6.37
C LEU A 512 17.57 15.13 7.30
N LYS A 513 18.83 15.10 6.88
CA LYS A 513 19.94 15.70 7.66
C LYS A 513 19.68 17.18 7.94
N ARG A 514 19.16 17.90 6.94
CA ARG A 514 18.83 19.33 7.05
C ARG A 514 17.58 19.60 7.87
N THR A 515 16.48 18.92 7.58
CA THR A 515 15.20 19.19 8.28
C THR A 515 15.20 18.63 9.70
N LYS A 516 15.85 17.49 9.93
CA LYS A 516 15.79 16.71 11.18
C LYS A 516 17.11 16.02 11.52
N PRO A 517 18.16 16.79 11.90
CA PRO A 517 19.50 16.25 12.14
C PRO A 517 19.55 15.18 13.24
N GLN A 518 18.72 15.31 14.29
CA GLN A 518 18.66 14.31 15.37
C GLN A 518 18.08 12.97 14.91
N LEU A 519 17.04 12.99 14.07
CA LEU A 519 16.44 11.78 13.52
C LEU A 519 17.40 11.12 12.53
N PHE A 520 18.04 11.92 11.68
CA PHE A 520 19.08 11.46 10.77
C PHE A 520 20.22 10.76 11.51
N GLU A 521 20.72 11.34 12.61
CA GLU A 521 21.79 10.73 13.40
C GLU A 521 21.37 9.41 14.06
N ARG A 522 20.12 9.31 14.56
CA ARG A 522 19.55 8.05 15.06
C ARG A 522 19.54 6.98 13.97
N ILE A 523 19.05 7.32 12.78
CA ILE A 523 19.01 6.41 11.63
C ILE A 523 20.42 6.02 11.19
N ARG A 524 21.36 6.96 11.11
CA ARG A 524 22.76 6.71 10.72
C ARG A 524 23.46 5.73 11.65
N ARG A 525 23.21 5.82 12.95
CA ARG A 525 23.79 4.91 13.95
C ARG A 525 23.24 3.48 13.83
N GLU A 526 21.94 3.35 13.64
CA GLU A 526 21.27 2.04 13.58
C GLU A 526 21.39 1.43 12.17
N TRP A 527 21.56 2.26 11.13
CA TRP A 527 21.72 1.80 9.76
C TRP A 527 22.56 2.73 8.87
N PRO A 528 23.90 2.59 8.88
CA PRO A 528 24.80 3.48 8.15
C PRO A 528 24.66 3.43 6.62
N ARG A 529 24.29 2.26 6.07
CA ARG A 529 24.22 2.05 4.61
C ARG A 529 23.12 2.86 3.93
N VAL A 530 21.98 3.08 4.58
CA VAL A 530 20.85 3.80 3.96
C VAL A 530 21.08 5.30 3.87
N VAL A 531 21.98 5.82 4.70
CA VAL A 531 22.34 7.23 4.71
C VAL A 531 23.29 7.62 3.57
N GLN A 532 23.83 6.64 2.83
CA GLN A 532 24.77 6.89 1.72
C GLN A 532 24.09 7.35 0.41
N GLY A 533 22.74 7.40 0.36
CA GLY A 533 21.99 7.84 -0.84
C GLY A 533 22.06 6.86 -2.01
N ILE A 534 21.31 7.16 -3.06
CA ILE A 534 21.29 6.47 -4.36
C ILE A 534 21.78 7.43 -5.43
#